data_AF-A0A7J9JJN8-F1
#
_entry.id   AF-A0A7J9JJN8-F1
#
_cell.length_a   1.000
_cell.length_b   1.000
_cell.length_c   1.000
_cell.angle_alpha   90.00
_cell.angle_beta   90.00
_cell.angle_gamma   90.00
#
_symmetry.space_group_name_H-M   'P 1'
#
loop_
_entity.id
_entity.type
_entity.pdbx_description
1 polymer ?
#
loop_
_entity_poly.entity_id
_entity_poly.type
_entity_poly.pdbx_seq_one_letter_code
_entity_poly.pdbx_strand_id
1 'polypeptide(L)'
;MIAGIRKHQDVETPIVCHILDVTREVAVGVASVEAVEMFLSPEWIQQFKHIIHSALLLMVDANLSRPTLEVFSMVVAKSNILVWFEPVLIAKSKRIAPIVKYSIF
;
A
#
# COMPACT_ATOMS: atom_id res chain seq x y z
N MET A 1 -20.31 6.37 -6.13
CA MET A 1 -19.20 5.73 -5.39
C MET A 1 -18.00 5.68 -6.32
N ILE A 2 -16.79 5.94 -5.82
CA ILE A 2 -15.56 5.75 -6.60
C ILE A 2 -15.21 4.26 -6.51
N ALA A 3 -15.18 3.55 -7.63
CA ALA A 3 -14.76 2.15 -7.67
C ALA A 3 -13.30 2.02 -7.17
N GLY A 4 -12.99 0.95 -6.42
CA GLY A 4 -11.64 0.71 -5.87
C GLY A 4 -11.40 1.20 -4.44
N ILE A 5 -12.23 2.12 -3.91
CA ILE A 5 -12.12 2.60 -2.53
C ILE A 5 -13.02 1.77 -1.61
N ARG A 6 -12.43 1.00 -0.70
CA ARG A 6 -13.19 0.27 0.34
C ARG A 6 -13.68 1.26 1.38
N LYS A 7 -15.00 1.29 1.62
CA LYS A 7 -15.64 2.06 2.70
C LYS A 7 -16.44 1.11 3.58
N HIS A 8 -16.35 1.26 4.89
CA HIS A 8 -17.05 0.42 5.84
C HIS A 8 -17.33 1.22 7.13
N GLN A 9 -18.43 0.92 7.82
CA GLN A 9 -18.82 1.66 9.03
C GLN A 9 -17.87 1.38 10.20
N ASP A 10 -17.35 0.17 10.29
CA ASP A 10 -16.40 -0.25 11.34
C ASP A 10 -14.93 0.07 11.04
N VAL A 11 -14.67 0.95 10.07
CA VAL A 11 -13.31 1.30 9.65
C VAL A 11 -13.08 2.78 9.85
N GLU A 12 -12.24 3.11 10.83
CA GLU A 12 -11.73 4.46 11.00
C GLU A 12 -10.80 4.82 9.84
N THR A 13 -10.98 6.04 9.31
CA THR A 13 -10.08 6.55 8.27
C THR A 13 -8.69 6.77 8.88
N PRO A 14 -7.60 6.27 8.28
CA PRO A 14 -6.24 6.47 8.79
C PRO A 14 -5.88 7.95 9.01
N ILE A 15 -5.20 8.24 10.12
CA ILE A 15 -4.76 9.59 10.51
C ILE A 15 -3.27 9.57 10.84
N VAL A 16 -2.56 10.62 10.40
CA VAL A 16 -1.18 10.90 10.81
C VAL A 16 -1.12 12.32 11.36
N CYS A 17 -0.51 12.48 12.53
CA CYS A 17 -0.27 13.78 13.17
C CYS A 17 1.23 14.00 13.29
N HIS A 18 1.71 15.13 12.76
CA HIS A 18 3.09 15.58 12.88
C HIS A 18 3.15 16.90 13.65
N ILE A 19 4.07 16.97 14.61
CA ILE A 19 4.47 18.22 15.26
C ILE A 19 5.83 18.60 14.68
N LEU A 20 5.93 19.83 14.18
CA LEU A 20 7.16 20.36 13.61
C LEU A 20 7.93 21.19 14.63
N ASP A 21 9.26 21.15 14.56
CA ASP A 21 10.11 22.05 15.36
C ASP A 21 10.33 23.42 14.68
N VAL A 22 11.19 24.24 15.28
CA VAL A 22 11.56 25.57 14.78
C VAL A 22 12.29 25.53 13.42
N THR A 23 12.86 24.38 13.05
CA THR A 23 13.52 24.16 11.75
C THR A 23 12.54 23.72 10.66
N ARG A 24 11.28 23.44 11.03
CA ARG A 24 10.20 22.88 10.20
C ARG A 24 10.38 21.40 9.86
N GLU A 25 11.23 20.70 10.61
CA GLU A 25 11.35 19.24 10.53
C GLU A 25 10.37 18.56 11.50
N VAL A 26 10.06 17.27 11.25
CA VAL A 26 9.17 16.49 12.10
C VAL A 26 9.86 16.16 13.41
N ALA A 27 9.42 16.80 14.50
CA ALA A 27 9.91 16.54 15.85
C ALA A 27 9.22 15.33 16.49
N VAL A 28 7.91 15.20 16.27
CA VAL A 28 7.09 14.09 16.78
C VAL A 28 6.10 13.67 15.70
N GLY A 29 5.94 12.37 15.51
CA GLY A 29 4.93 11.81 14.62
C GLY A 29 4.15 10.69 15.29
N VAL A 30 2.82 10.73 15.15
CA VAL A 30 1.91 9.66 15.56
C VAL A 30 1.09 9.26 14.34
N ALA A 31 1.09 7.97 14.01
CA ALA A 31 0.35 7.43 12.88
C ALA A 31 -0.60 6.32 13.36
N SER A 32 -1.90 6.53 13.18
CA SER A 32 -2.92 5.48 13.29
C SER A 32 -3.34 5.11 11.88
N VAL A 33 -2.73 4.03 11.37
CA VAL A 33 -2.88 3.59 9.98
C VAL A 33 -3.15 2.09 9.88
N GLU A 34 -3.41 1.41 11.01
CA GLU A 34 -3.65 -0.03 11.08
C GLU A 34 -4.83 -0.46 10.20
N ALA A 35 -5.80 0.43 9.99
CA ALA A 35 -6.94 0.17 9.13
C ALA A 35 -6.54 -0.23 7.69
N VAL A 36 -5.45 0.29 7.15
CA VAL A 36 -4.97 -0.12 5.81
C VAL A 36 -4.52 -1.59 5.85
N GLU A 37 -3.75 -1.97 6.86
CA GLU A 37 -3.20 -3.32 6.99
C GLU A 37 -4.29 -4.36 7.27
N MET A 38 -5.32 -3.98 8.03
CA MET A 38 -6.42 -4.86 8.41
C MET A 38 -7.53 -4.97 7.35
N PHE A 39 -7.87 -3.86 6.69
CA PHE A 39 -9.05 -3.80 5.82
C PHE A 39 -8.72 -3.70 4.33
N LEU A 40 -7.49 -3.37 3.91
CA LEU A 40 -7.11 -3.50 2.51
C LEU A 40 -6.61 -4.93 2.23
N SER A 41 -7.56 -5.86 2.32
CA SER A 41 -7.30 -7.30 2.31
C SER A 41 -6.95 -7.84 0.91
N PRO A 42 -6.32 -9.03 0.82
CA PRO A 42 -6.03 -9.66 -0.46
C PRO A 42 -7.26 -9.85 -1.34
N GLU A 43 -8.40 -10.21 -0.75
CA GLU A 43 -9.67 -10.44 -1.46
C GLU A 43 -10.16 -9.16 -2.11
N TRP A 44 -9.99 -8.01 -1.45
CA TRP A 44 -10.34 -6.71 -2.02
C TRP A 44 -9.51 -6.42 -3.27
N ILE A 45 -8.19 -6.62 -3.20
CA ILE A 45 -7.28 -6.38 -4.33
C ILE A 45 -7.62 -7.30 -5.52
N GLN A 46 -7.94 -8.58 -5.27
CA GLN A 46 -8.25 -9.54 -6.32
C GLN A 46 -9.48 -9.15 -7.17
N GLN A 47 -10.46 -8.43 -6.59
CA GLN A 47 -11.62 -7.93 -7.35
C GLN A 47 -11.21 -7.02 -8.51
N PHE A 48 -10.06 -6.34 -8.37
CA PHE A 48 -9.54 -5.39 -9.35
C PHE A 48 -8.41 -5.97 -10.21
N LYS A 49 -8.20 -7.30 -10.21
CA LYS A 49 -7.14 -7.94 -11.01
C LYS A 49 -7.15 -7.53 -12.49
N HIS A 50 -8.33 -7.37 -13.08
CA HIS A 50 -8.48 -6.98 -14.48
C HIS A 50 -7.99 -5.55 -14.74
N ILE A 51 -8.25 -4.62 -13.81
CA ILE A 51 -7.75 -3.25 -13.86
C ILE A 51 -6.23 -3.25 -13.71
N ILE A 52 -5.73 -3.99 -12.72
CA ILE A 52 -4.29 -4.17 -12.46
C ILE A 52 -3.58 -4.68 -13.71
N HIS A 53 -4.07 -5.75 -14.34
CA HIS A 53 -3.49 -6.32 -15.57
C HIS A 53 -3.47 -5.34 -16.75
N SER A 54 -4.41 -4.39 -16.80
CA SER A 54 -4.52 -3.39 -17.87
C SER A 54 -3.72 -2.11 -17.63
N ALA A 55 -3.17 -1.93 -16.42
CA ALA A 55 -2.39 -0.75 -16.09
C ALA A 55 -1.06 -0.75 -16.85
N LEU A 56 -0.47 0.44 -17.04
CA LEU A 56 0.92 0.57 -17.51
C LEU A 56 1.91 0.49 -16.33
N LEU A 57 1.53 1.15 -15.24
CA LEU A 57 2.29 1.28 -14.01
C LEU A 57 1.34 1.07 -12.84
N LEU A 58 1.82 0.33 -11.85
CA LEU A 58 1.12 0.09 -10.61
C LEU A 58 2.00 0.52 -9.45
N MET A 59 1.53 1.53 -8.71
CA MET A 59 2.20 2.02 -7.52
C MET A 59 1.56 1.36 -6.29
N VAL A 60 2.39 0.82 -5.41
CA VAL A 60 1.97 0.27 -4.12
C VAL A 60 2.87 0.81 -3.03
N ASP A 61 2.30 1.09 -1.86
CA ASP A 61 3.08 1.53 -0.71
C ASP A 61 3.26 0.41 0.31
N ALA A 62 4.20 0.61 1.23
CA ALA A 62 4.48 -0.33 2.31
C ALA A 62 3.42 -0.31 3.43
N ASN A 63 2.37 0.51 3.34
CA ASN A 63 1.24 0.44 4.28
C ASN A 63 0.37 -0.80 4.02
N LEU A 64 0.47 -1.42 2.84
CA LEU A 64 -0.11 -2.74 2.62
C LEU A 64 0.51 -3.79 3.54
N SER A 65 -0.33 -4.72 4.01
CA SER A 65 0.12 -5.85 4.80
C SER A 65 0.89 -6.85 3.92
N ARG A 66 1.75 -7.67 4.54
CA ARG A 66 2.50 -8.71 3.81
C ARG A 66 1.60 -9.68 3.03
N PRO A 67 0.49 -10.22 3.60
CA PRO A 67 -0.40 -11.11 2.85
C PRO A 67 -0.99 -10.43 1.61
N THR A 68 -1.35 -9.14 1.71
CA THR A 68 -1.84 -8.38 0.56
C THR A 68 -0.76 -8.22 -0.50
N LEU A 69 0.49 -7.93 -0.11
CA LEU A 69 1.62 -7.81 -1.04
C LEU A 69 1.99 -9.16 -1.69
N GLU A 70 1.81 -10.29 -1.00
CA GLU A 70 2.01 -11.62 -1.57
C GLU A 70 0.96 -11.96 -2.63
N VAL A 71 -0.32 -11.69 -2.36
CA VAL A 71 -1.38 -11.88 -3.38
C VAL A 71 -1.19 -10.92 -4.54
N PHE A 72 -0.80 -9.68 -4.25
CA PHE A 72 -0.43 -8.71 -5.28
C PHE A 72 0.71 -9.24 -6.16
N SER A 73 1.77 -9.82 -5.58
CA SER A 73 2.90 -10.37 -6.34
C SER A 73 2.43 -11.45 -7.33
N MET A 74 1.47 -12.29 -6.94
CA MET A 74 0.88 -13.30 -7.82
C MET A 74 0.06 -12.72 -8.96
N VAL A 75 -0.62 -11.59 -8.74
CA VAL A 75 -1.36 -10.89 -9.79
C VAL A 75 -0.39 -10.27 -10.79
N VAL A 76 0.61 -9.51 -10.31
CA VAL A 76 1.57 -8.82 -11.19
C VAL A 76 2.50 -9.79 -11.90
N ALA A 77 2.85 -10.93 -11.31
CA ALA A 77 3.69 -11.96 -11.94
C ALA A 77 3.17 -12.48 -13.29
N LYS A 78 1.87 -12.35 -13.54
CA LYS A 78 1.20 -12.79 -14.78
C LYS A 78 1.04 -11.66 -15.80
N SER A 79 1.75 -10.55 -15.61
CA SER A 79 1.48 -9.27 -16.27
C SER A 79 2.77 -8.56 -16.67
N ASN A 80 2.74 -7.77 -17.74
CA ASN A 80 3.83 -6.87 -18.12
C ASN A 80 3.58 -5.45 -17.60
N ILE A 81 3.36 -5.32 -16.29
CA ILE A 81 3.17 -4.02 -15.62
C ILE A 81 4.47 -3.59 -14.94
N LEU A 82 4.73 -2.29 -15.01
CA LEU A 82 5.75 -1.67 -14.17
C LEU A 82 5.22 -1.58 -12.73
N VAL A 83 6.03 -1.96 -11.74
CA VAL A 83 5.67 -1.84 -10.32
C VAL A 83 6.56 -0.82 -9.63
N TRP A 84 5.98 0.20 -9.02
CA TRP A 84 6.69 1.12 -8.12
C TRP A 84 6.31 0.79 -6.68
N PHE A 85 7.30 0.44 -5.86
CA PHE A 85 7.11 0.30 -4.42
C PHE A 85 7.52 1.55 -3.65
N GLU A 86 6.60 2.17 -2.92
CA GLU A 86 6.88 3.27 -1.99
C GLU A 86 7.16 2.71 -0.59
N PRO A 87 8.40 2.79 -0.05
CA PRO A 87 8.79 2.15 1.20
C PRO A 87 8.16 2.77 2.46
N VAL A 88 7.62 4.00 2.40
CA VAL A 88 6.92 4.75 3.48
C VAL A 88 7.78 5.05 4.72
N LEU A 89 8.28 4.02 5.40
CA LEU A 89 9.05 4.10 6.63
C LEU A 89 10.05 2.95 6.70
N ILE A 90 11.20 3.16 7.33
CA ILE A 90 12.30 2.17 7.38
C ILE A 90 11.82 0.79 7.88
N ALA A 91 10.94 0.75 8.88
CA ALA A 91 10.39 -0.51 9.39
C ALA A 91 9.47 -1.21 8.36
N LYS A 92 8.71 -0.44 7.57
CA LYS A 92 7.76 -0.96 6.57
C LYS A 92 8.45 -1.32 5.25
N SER A 93 9.57 -0.69 4.90
CA SER A 93 10.29 -0.94 3.64
C SER A 93 10.67 -2.42 3.42
N LYS A 94 10.95 -3.15 4.51
CA LYS A 94 11.23 -4.60 4.49
C LYS A 94 10.08 -5.44 3.93
N ARG A 95 8.87 -4.88 3.78
CA ARG A 95 7.71 -5.53 3.17
C ARG A 95 7.84 -5.65 1.65
N ILE A 96 8.83 -5.03 1.02
CA ILE A 96 9.12 -5.19 -0.42
C ILE A 96 9.42 -6.64 -0.82
N ALA A 97 9.87 -7.49 0.11
CA ALA A 97 10.42 -8.81 -0.19
C ALA A 97 9.58 -9.68 -1.16
N PRO A 98 8.23 -9.76 -1.07
CA PRO A 98 7.42 -10.54 -2.00
C PRO A 98 7.35 -9.97 -3.42
N ILE A 99 7.61 -8.68 -3.60
CA ILE A 99 7.39 -7.96 -4.87
C ILE A 99 8.68 -7.40 -5.50
N VAL A 100 9.81 -7.47 -4.80
CA VAL A 100 11.09 -6.86 -5.21
C VAL A 100 11.54 -7.26 -6.62
N LYS A 101 11.22 -8.48 -7.06
CA LYS A 101 11.55 -8.96 -8.42
C LYS A 101 10.81 -8.19 -9.52
N TYR A 102 9.66 -7.62 -9.21
CA TYR A 102 8.79 -6.90 -10.13
C TYR A 102 8.92 -5.38 -10.01
N SER A 103 9.48 -4.90 -8.90
CA SER A 103 9.68 -3.48 -8.64
C SER A 103 10.77 -2.89 -9.53
N ILE A 104 10.48 -1.71 -10.11
CA ILE A 104 11.43 -0.96 -10.94
C ILE A 104 12.14 0.15 -10.16
N PHE A 105 11.63 0.54 -8.98
CA PHE A 105 12.20 1.48 -8.02
C PHE A 105 11.81 1.09 -6.59
#